data_AF-A0A937A070-F1
#
_entry.id   AF-A0A937A070-F1
#
_cell.length_a   1.000
_cell.length_b   1.000
_cell.length_c   1.000
_cell.angle_alpha   90.00
_cell.angle_beta   90.00
_cell.angle_gamma   90.00
#
_symmetry.space_group_name_H-M   'P 1'
#
loop_
_entity.id
_entity.type
_entity.pdbx_description
1 polymer ?
#
loop_
_entity_poly.entity_id
_entity_poly.type
_entity_poly.pdbx_seq_one_letter_code
_entity_poly.pdbx_strand_id
1 'polypeptide(L)' 'MKFIELTLKNYTIVHGFDARNNEIIEKVEVAEFSKKLVAIDRIMSISKDFILIQYAYDRIIYWEYEEDYDQVKATLSKWH' A
#
# COMPACT_ATOMS: atom_id res chain seq x y z
N MET A 1 16.82 7.88 4.66
CA MET A 1 15.50 7.33 4.30
C MET A 1 15.71 6.21 3.29
N LYS A 2 14.98 5.09 3.42
CA LYS A 2 15.09 3.94 2.50
C LYS A 2 13.80 3.84 1.68
N PHE A 3 13.94 3.41 0.44
CA PHE A 3 12.84 3.30 -0.52
C PHE A 3 12.86 1.92 -1.17
N ILE A 4 11.69 1.49 -1.63
CA ILE A 4 11.49 0.32 -2.47
C ILE A 4 10.73 0.77 -3.72
N GLU A 5 11.18 0.32 -4.91
CA GLU A 5 10.40 0.48 -6.14
C GLU A 5 9.38 -0.65 -6.19
N LEU A 6 8.12 -0.31 -6.46
CA LEU A 6 7.01 -1.25 -6.59
C LEU A 6 6.21 -0.93 -7.85
N THR A 7 5.60 -1.96 -8.41
CA THR A 7 4.73 -1.92 -9.59
C THR A 7 3.31 -2.00 -9.09
N LEU A 8 2.63 -0.85 -9.03
CA LEU A 8 1.37 -0.67 -8.33
C LEU A 8 0.21 -0.36 -9.29
N LYS A 9 -1.00 -0.83 -8.97
CA LYS A 9 -2.20 -0.59 -9.80
C LYS A 9 -3.39 -0.06 -9.00
N ASN A 10 -4.44 -0.85 -8.83
CA ASN A 10 -5.67 -0.39 -8.20
C ASN A 10 -5.37 -0.13 -6.74
N TYR A 11 -6.08 0.84 -6.17
CA TYR A 11 -5.91 1.13 -4.77
C TYR A 11 -7.18 1.58 -4.10
N THR A 12 -7.27 1.28 -2.81
CA THR A 12 -8.36 1.73 -1.94
C THR A 12 -7.82 2.65 -0.88
N ILE A 13 -8.34 3.88 -0.83
CA ILE A 13 -8.05 4.84 0.24
C ILE A 13 -9.10 4.67 1.34
N VAL A 14 -8.65 4.50 2.59
CA VAL A 14 -9.49 4.53 3.78
C VAL A 14 -9.40 5.93 4.40
N HIS A 15 -10.54 6.62 4.47
CA HIS A 15 -10.64 8.00 4.97
C HIS A 15 -11.02 8.10 6.46
N GLY A 16 -11.32 6.97 7.10
CA GLY A 16 -11.82 6.89 8.48
C GLY A 16 -13.17 6.18 8.53
N PHE A 17 -13.98 6.49 9.55
CA PHE A 17 -15.29 5.88 9.77
C PHE A 17 -16.41 6.93 9.71
N ASP A 18 -17.58 6.52 9.21
CA ASP A 18 -18.80 7.33 9.26
C ASP A 18 -19.43 7.34 10.66
N ALA A 19 -20.51 8.10 10.83
CA ALA A 19 -21.24 8.20 12.11
C ALA A 19 -21.88 6.87 12.58
N ARG A 20 -21.90 5.84 11.73
CA ARG A 20 -22.40 4.49 12.02
C ARG A 20 -21.27 3.48 12.17
N ASN A 21 -20.02 3.94 12.24
CA ASN A 21 -18.82 3.13 12.36
C ASN A 21 -18.54 2.23 11.14
N ASN A 22 -18.97 2.63 9.94
CA ASN A 22 -18.56 1.99 8.69
C ASN A 22 -17.36 2.71 8.08
N GLU A 23 -16.44 1.98 7.44
CA GLU A 23 -15.30 2.60 6.76
C GLU A 23 -15.76 3.47 5.59
N ILE A 24 -15.20 4.68 5.50
CA ILE A 24 -15.33 5.57 4.35
C ILE A 24 -14.20 5.21 3.39
N ILE A 25 -14.53 4.47 2.33
CA ILE A 25 -13.56 3.97 1.35
C ILE A 25 -13.74 4.63 -0.01
N GLU A 26 -12.62 4.96 -0.66
CA GLU A 26 -12.55 5.37 -2.06
C GLU A 26 -11.77 4.30 -2.84
N LYS A 27 -12.39 3.73 -3.87
CA LYS A 27 -11.72 2.76 -4.76
C LYS A 27 -11.32 3.46 -6.04
N VAL A 28 -10.05 3.35 -6.39
CA VAL A 28 -9.50 3.88 -7.63
C VAL A 28 -9.00 2.72 -8.48
N GLU A 29 -9.62 2.58 -9.65
CA GLU A 29 -9.22 1.60 -10.65
C GLU A 29 -8.36 2.27 -11.72
N VAL A 30 -7.23 1.66 -12.05
CA VAL A 30 -6.27 2.15 -13.03
C VAL A 30 -6.11 1.10 -14.12
N ALA A 31 -6.02 1.50 -15.39
CA ALA A 31 -5.96 0.54 -16.50
C ALA A 31 -4.69 -0.32 -16.46
N GLU A 32 -3.55 0.30 -16.15
CA GLU A 32 -2.22 -0.31 -16.21
C GLU A 32 -1.47 -0.16 -14.88
N PHE A 33 -0.56 -1.09 -14.63
CA PHE A 33 0.39 -0.95 -13.52
C PHE A 33 1.35 0.21 -13.78
N SER A 34 1.77 0.89 -12.71
CA SER A 34 2.74 1.97 -12.76
C SER A 34 3.81 1.78 -11.70
N LYS A 35 5.05 2.14 -12.04
CA LYS A 35 6.17 2.08 -11.10
C LYS A 35 6.15 3.25 -10.14
N LYS A 36 6.40 2.99 -8.86
CA LYS A 36 6.45 4.01 -7.82
C LYS A 36 7.54 3.68 -6.80
N LEU A 37 8.28 4.71 -6.38
CA LEU A 37 9.14 4.63 -5.21
C LEU A 37 8.33 4.89 -3.94
N VAL A 38 8.31 3.91 -3.03
CA VAL A 38 7.62 3.96 -1.75
C VAL A 38 8.64 3.99 -0.63
N ALA A 39 8.45 4.92 0.32
CA ALA A 39 9.30 4.99 1.51
C ALA A 39 8.99 3.79 2.42
N ILE A 40 10.02 3.05 2.82
CA ILE A 40 9.86 1.78 3.56
C ILE A 40 9.21 2.01 4.93
N ASP A 41 9.48 3.16 5.56
CA ASP A 41 8.92 3.56 6.85
C ASP A 41 7.40 3.78 6.84
N ARG A 42 6.80 3.98 5.67
CA ARG A 42 5.36 4.12 5.50
C ARG A 42 4.64 2.80 5.27
N ILE A 43 5.37 1.72 4.99
CA ILE A 43 4.78 0.40 4.74
C ILE A 43 4.38 -0.21 6.08
N MET A 44 3.08 -0.40 6.29
CA MET A 44 2.53 -0.95 7.52
C MET A 44 2.49 -2.48 7.48
N SER A 45 2.14 -3.05 6.34
CA SER A 45 2.09 -4.49 6.12
C SER A 45 2.06 -4.83 4.63
N ILE A 46 2.36 -6.09 4.32
CA ILE A 46 2.19 -6.68 2.99
C ILE A 46 1.40 -7.98 3.11
N SER A 47 0.61 -8.27 2.09
CA SER A 47 -0.01 -9.56 1.82
C SER A 47 0.37 -10.01 0.41
N LYS A 48 -0.18 -11.13 -0.06
CA LYS A 48 0.18 -11.65 -1.38
C LYS A 48 -0.12 -10.66 -2.51
N ASP A 49 -1.30 -10.05 -2.48
CA ASP A 49 -1.78 -9.21 -3.60
C ASP A 49 -1.81 -7.72 -3.24
N PHE A 50 -1.67 -7.37 -1.95
CA PHE A 50 -1.79 -6.00 -1.46
C PHE A 50 -0.66 -5.54 -0.56
N ILE A 51 -0.27 -4.28 -0.70
CA ILE A 51 0.59 -3.55 0.24
C ILE A 51 -0.20 -2.45 0.95
N LEU A 52 -0.02 -2.36 2.27
CA LEU A 52 -0.65 -1.37 3.12
C LEU A 52 0.33 -0.24 3.45
N ILE A 53 -0.06 0.99 3.12
CA ILE A 53 0.82 2.16 3.24
C ILE A 53 0.11 3.28 4.00
N GLN A 54 0.80 3.85 5.00
CA GLN A 54 0.38 5.10 5.63
C GLN A 54 0.54 6.26 4.67
N TYR A 55 -0.52 7.04 4.51
CA TYR A 55 -0.63 8.16 3.59
C TYR A 55 -0.88 9.48 4.33
N ALA A 56 -0.98 10.57 3.57
CA ALA A 56 -1.20 11.90 4.14
C ALA A 56 -2.50 11.97 4.96
N TYR A 57 -2.48 12.78 6.01
CA TYR A 57 -3.64 13.05 6.88
C TYR A 57 -4.23 11.79 7.53
N ASP A 58 -3.35 10.93 8.09
CA ASP A 58 -3.71 9.69 8.79
C ASP A 58 -4.53 8.69 7.97
N ARG A 59 -4.52 8.85 6.65
CA ARG A 59 -5.17 7.91 5.73
C ARG A 59 -4.29 6.70 5.54
N ILE A 60 -4.94 5.60 5.21
CA ILE A 60 -4.29 4.35 4.86
C ILE A 60 -4.68 4.01 3.43
N ILE A 61 -3.73 3.51 2.64
CA ILE A 61 -3.99 3.05 1.28
C ILE A 61 -3.58 1.59 1.13
N TYR A 62 -4.50 0.79 0.62
CA TYR A 62 -4.24 -0.55 0.10
C TYR A 62 -3.93 -0.43 -1.39
N TRP A 63 -2.73 -0.80 -1.82
CA TRP A 63 -2.38 -0.89 -3.23
C TRP A 63 -2.25 -2.35 -3.65
N GLU A 64 -2.79 -2.67 -4.82
CA GLU A 64 -2.38 -3.87 -5.55
C GLU A 64 -0.96 -3.69 -6.07
N TYR A 65 -0.14 -4.74 -5.94
CA TYR A 65 1.22 -4.78 -6.45
C TYR A 65 1.50 -6.10 -7.17
N GLU A 66 2.43 -6.10 -8.11
CA GLU A 66 2.72 -7.27 -8.98
C GLU A 66 3.94 -8.08 -8.52
N GLU A 67 4.81 -7.50 -7.69
CA GLU A 67 6.03 -8.17 -7.24
C GLU A 67 5.75 -9.47 -6.46
N ASP A 68 6.70 -10.39 -6.49
CA ASP A 68 6.63 -11.61 -5.70
C ASP A 68 6.66 -11.28 -4.19
N TYR A 69 5.66 -11.81 -3.48
CA TYR A 69 5.49 -11.58 -2.05
C TYR A 69 6.73 -11.96 -1.23
N ASP A 70 7.35 -13.10 -1.52
CA ASP A 70 8.51 -13.57 -0.75
C ASP A 70 9.74 -12.69 -1.00
N GLN A 71 9.92 -12.19 -2.23
CA GLN A 71 10.96 -11.20 -2.55
C GLN A 71 10.76 -9.87 -1.82
N VAL A 72 9.53 -9.33 -1.82
CA VAL A 72 9.21 -8.08 -1.12
C VAL A 72 9.37 -8.28 0.39
N LYS A 73 8.84 -9.37 0.95
CA LYS A 73 8.99 -9.75 2.36
C LYS A 73 10.45 -9.84 2.77
N ALA A 74 11.27 -10.56 2.00
CA ALA A 74 12.69 -10.69 2.29
C ALA A 74 13.43 -9.34 2.22
N THR A 75 12.99 -8.44 1.35
CA THR A 75 13.54 -7.08 1.27
C THR A 75 13.17 -6.27 2.50
N LEU A 76 11.91 -6.30 2.93
CA LEU A 76 11.43 -5.54 4.09
C LEU A 76 11.94 -6.10 5.43
N SER A 77 12.07 -7.43 5.57
CA SER A 77 12.51 -8.07 6.81
C SER A 77 14.01 -7.98 7.09
N LYS A 78 14.84 -7.72 6.07
CA LYS A 78 16.28 -7.46 6.22
C LYS A 78 16.61 -6.17 6.97
N TRP A 79 15.60 -5.34 7.25
CA TRP A 79 15.79 -4.02 7.84
C TRP A 79 15.28 -3.90 9.28
N HIS A 80 15.08 -5.04 9.95
CA HIS A 80 14.83 -5.11 11.40
C HIS A 80 16.13 -5.00 12.19
#